data_AF-A0A370FQ45-F1
#
_entry.id   AF-A0A370FQ45-F1
#
_cell.length_a   1.000
_cell.length_b   1.000
_cell.length_c   1.000
_cell.angle_alpha   90.00
_cell.angle_beta   90.00
_cell.angle_gamma   90.00
#
_symmetry.space_group_name_H-M   'P 1'
#
loop_
_entity.id
_entity.type
_entity.pdbx_description
1 polymer ?
#
loop_
_entity_poly.entity_id
_entity_poly.type
_entity_poly.pdbx_seq_one_letter_code
_entity_poly.pdbx_strand_id
1 'polypeptide(L)'
;MFGHRDAALLLIAAAGVPLQQITSLQRRNLTCDGETLVVDTGRYRYRLDPTTSDPALTPAAVYRRWTQVLAFTDRHPSTRTLAAQLTRGHLPDTGDDQTCDGLVFTSIDRWRYLPLPPQPLTAGSIAAIVRQHLTGTAPSHTLPPRRPRPAPAAADLAPPPEPPPLSDEYYDRGTAARRDALTALADVGDVLDDVEARADALLEQTLAMIENWQLPDAISTTEKSFLAHLFLPEDGSKHVPTPHAASRTGG
;
A
#
# COMPACT_ATOMS: atom_id res chain seq x y z
N MET A 1 -10.44 -0.40 6.47
CA MET A 1 -9.14 0.27 6.67
C MET A 1 -8.44 0.47 5.33
N PHE A 2 -7.89 -0.58 4.69
CA PHE A 2 -7.21 -0.48 3.38
C PHE A 2 -8.01 0.27 2.30
N GLY A 3 -9.29 -0.07 2.10
CA GLY A 3 -10.12 0.64 1.12
C GLY A 3 -10.29 2.15 1.37
N HIS A 4 -10.26 2.58 2.64
CA HIS A 4 -10.34 4.01 2.97
C HIS A 4 -9.03 4.75 2.63
N ARG A 5 -7.89 4.13 2.97
CA ARG A 5 -6.57 4.63 2.62
C ARG A 5 -6.41 4.72 1.10
N ASP A 6 -6.71 3.62 0.41
CA ASP A 6 -6.50 3.50 -1.02
C ASP A 6 -7.42 4.45 -1.80
N ALA A 7 -8.67 4.65 -1.36
CA ALA A 7 -9.56 5.64 -1.95
C ALA A 7 -9.00 7.08 -1.84
N ALA A 8 -8.52 7.47 -0.66
CA ALA A 8 -7.89 8.79 -0.47
C ALA A 8 -6.59 8.92 -1.29
N LEU A 9 -5.79 7.85 -1.38
CA LEU A 9 -4.56 7.81 -2.16
C LEU A 9 -4.85 7.93 -3.67
N LEU A 10 -5.85 7.21 -4.19
CA LEU A 10 -6.28 7.30 -5.58
C LEU A 10 -6.78 8.70 -5.92
N LEU A 11 -7.57 9.31 -5.03
CA LEU A 11 -8.06 10.68 -5.18
C LEU A 11 -6.90 11.68 -5.36
N ILE A 12 -5.89 11.60 -4.48
CA ILE A 12 -4.72 12.49 -4.51
C ILE A 12 -3.83 12.21 -5.73
N ALA A 13 -3.61 10.94 -6.08
CA ALA A 13 -2.84 10.57 -7.26
C ALA A 13 -3.53 11.01 -8.56
N ALA A 14 -4.86 10.89 -8.65
CA ALA A 14 -5.64 11.33 -9.79
C ALA A 14 -5.63 12.85 -9.98
N ALA A 15 -5.44 13.63 -8.91
CA ALA A 15 -5.24 15.07 -8.97
C ALA A 15 -3.86 15.49 -9.52
N GLY A 16 -3.01 14.52 -9.86
CA GLY A 16 -1.69 14.76 -10.44
C GLY A 16 -0.60 15.05 -9.41
N VAL A 17 -0.84 14.81 -8.11
CA VAL A 17 0.19 14.96 -7.09
C VAL A 17 1.30 13.92 -7.36
N PRO A 18 2.56 14.34 -7.53
CA PRO A 18 3.67 13.41 -7.77
C PRO A 18 3.78 12.38 -6.65
N LEU A 19 3.94 11.09 -6.99
CA LEU A 19 3.94 10.00 -6.00
C LEU A 19 5.02 10.18 -4.92
N GLN A 20 6.16 10.76 -5.28
CA GLN A 20 7.22 11.12 -4.33
C GLN A 20 6.74 12.14 -3.29
N GLN A 21 5.98 13.15 -3.70
CA GLN A 21 5.40 14.13 -2.77
C GLN A 21 4.34 13.51 -1.87
N ILE A 22 3.58 12.51 -2.38
CA ILE A 22 2.59 11.79 -1.58
C ILE A 22 3.24 11.05 -0.40
N THR A 23 4.46 10.53 -0.56
CA THR A 23 5.19 9.78 0.50
C THR A 23 5.42 10.60 1.77
N SER A 24 5.62 11.92 1.62
CA SER A 24 5.95 12.84 2.70
C SER A 24 4.76 13.69 3.16
N LEU A 25 3.56 13.46 2.61
CA LEU A 25 2.38 14.22 3.00
C LEU A 25 2.07 14.00 4.48
N GLN A 26 2.00 15.10 5.20
CA GLN A 26 1.52 15.15 6.57
C GLN A 26 0.07 15.60 6.59
N ARG A 27 -0.64 15.28 7.66
CA ARG A 27 -2.07 15.61 7.78
C ARG A 27 -2.30 17.11 7.67
N ARG A 28 -1.38 17.93 8.19
CA ARG A 28 -1.41 19.39 8.01
C ARG A 28 -1.33 19.87 6.56
N ASN A 29 -0.86 19.04 5.62
CA ASN A 29 -0.81 19.37 4.20
C ASN A 29 -2.17 19.22 3.52
N LEU A 30 -3.19 18.67 4.20
CA LEU A 30 -4.50 18.43 3.61
C LEU A 30 -5.57 19.18 4.40
N THR A 31 -6.31 20.03 3.71
CA THR A 31 -7.40 20.80 4.31
C THR A 31 -8.71 20.54 3.55
N CYS A 32 -9.80 20.38 4.29
CA CYS A 32 -11.13 20.27 3.70
C CYS A 32 -11.77 21.65 3.65
N ASP A 33 -12.19 22.06 2.45
CA ASP A 33 -12.94 23.28 2.19
C ASP A 33 -14.32 22.89 1.64
N GLY A 34 -15.28 22.69 2.55
CA GLY A 34 -16.60 22.14 2.23
C GLY A 34 -16.53 20.70 1.71
N GLU A 35 -16.77 20.54 0.40
CA GLU A 35 -16.71 19.26 -0.32
C GLU A 35 -15.37 19.07 -1.06
N THR A 36 -14.59 20.14 -1.19
CA THR A 36 -13.29 20.14 -1.85
C THR A 36 -12.20 19.72 -0.87
N LEU A 37 -11.25 18.94 -1.38
CA LEU A 37 -9.99 18.65 -0.68
C LEU A 37 -8.87 19.49 -1.28
N VAL A 38 -8.11 20.18 -0.45
CA VAL A 38 -6.93 20.94 -0.85
C VAL A 38 -5.69 20.23 -0.34
N VAL A 39 -4.76 19.92 -1.24
CA VAL A 39 -3.46 19.30 -0.92
C VAL A 39 -2.36 20.32 -1.17
N ASP A 40 -1.68 20.73 -0.10
CA ASP A 40 -0.58 21.67 -0.13
C ASP A 40 0.76 20.95 0.06
N THR A 41 1.49 20.77 -1.03
CA THR A 41 2.83 20.13 -1.00
C THR A 41 3.95 21.11 -0.66
N GLY A 42 3.63 22.33 -0.24
CA GLY A 42 4.55 23.45 -0.02
C GLY A 42 5.02 24.12 -1.32
N ARG A 43 5.16 23.35 -2.41
CA ARG A 43 5.51 23.87 -3.74
C ARG A 43 4.30 24.16 -4.60
N TYR A 44 3.29 23.29 -4.53
CA TYR A 44 2.07 23.41 -5.31
C TYR A 44 0.87 23.12 -4.42
N ARG A 45 -0.24 23.78 -4.73
CA ARG A 45 -1.53 23.54 -4.10
C ARG A 45 -2.47 22.93 -5.12
N TYR A 46 -2.87 21.70 -4.87
CA TYR A 46 -3.81 20.95 -5.70
C TYR A 46 -5.19 21.08 -5.08
N ARG A 47 -6.16 21.51 -5.87
CA ARG A 47 -7.56 21.60 -5.46
C ARG A 47 -8.34 20.47 -6.12
N LEU A 48 -8.99 19.65 -5.31
CA LEU A 48 -9.77 18.51 -5.74
C LEU A 48 -11.24 18.82 -5.48
N ASP A 49 -11.91 19.33 -6.51
CA ASP A 49 -13.33 19.65 -6.48
C ASP A 49 -14.19 18.40 -6.74
N PRO A 50 -15.42 18.34 -6.22
CA PRO A 50 -16.30 17.20 -6.42
C PRO A 50 -16.65 17.02 -7.90
N THR A 51 -16.43 15.82 -8.41
CA THR A 51 -16.77 15.42 -9.79
C THR A 51 -18.09 14.66 -9.88
N THR A 52 -18.66 14.31 -8.73
CA THR A 52 -19.89 13.52 -8.58
C THR A 52 -20.89 14.26 -7.72
N SER A 53 -22.17 14.06 -7.99
CA SER A 53 -23.27 14.60 -7.19
C SER A 53 -23.51 13.81 -5.89
N ASP A 54 -22.87 12.65 -5.72
CA ASP A 54 -22.97 11.88 -4.48
C ASP A 54 -22.12 12.53 -3.37
N PRO A 55 -22.73 13.08 -2.30
CA PRO A 55 -21.99 13.72 -1.21
C PRO A 55 -21.03 12.76 -0.49
N ALA A 56 -21.34 11.45 -0.52
CA ALA A 56 -20.55 10.40 0.10
C ALA A 56 -19.22 10.12 -0.63
N LEU A 57 -19.09 10.58 -1.87
CA LEU A 57 -17.93 10.39 -2.75
C LEU A 57 -17.20 11.70 -3.04
N THR A 58 -17.58 12.80 -2.37
CA THR A 58 -16.86 14.07 -2.46
C THR A 58 -15.41 13.91 -1.96
N PRO A 59 -14.43 14.61 -2.57
CA PRO A 59 -13.03 14.57 -2.15
C PRO A 59 -12.84 14.74 -0.63
N ALA A 60 -13.54 15.72 -0.04
CA ALA A 60 -13.51 15.95 1.41
C ALA A 60 -14.15 14.82 2.22
N ALA A 61 -15.25 14.20 1.75
CA ALA A 61 -15.86 13.07 2.46
C ALA A 61 -14.96 11.82 2.45
N VAL A 62 -14.32 11.52 1.31
CA VAL A 62 -13.37 10.41 1.19
C VAL A 62 -12.19 10.61 2.14
N TYR A 63 -11.61 11.81 2.17
CA TYR A 63 -10.52 12.12 3.08
C TYR A 63 -10.95 12.09 4.55
N ARG A 64 -12.12 12.63 4.91
CA ARG A 64 -12.66 12.59 6.29
C ARG A 64 -12.81 11.17 6.83
N ARG A 65 -13.27 10.22 6.00
CA ARG A 65 -13.34 8.82 6.45
C ARG A 65 -11.96 8.22 6.69
N TRP A 66 -10.95 8.64 5.91
CA TRP A 66 -9.57 8.21 6.15
C TRP A 66 -8.99 8.84 7.43
N THR A 67 -9.24 10.13 7.68
CA THR A 67 -8.77 10.79 8.91
C THR A 67 -9.43 10.21 10.16
N GLN A 68 -10.69 9.78 10.10
CA GLN A 68 -11.33 9.04 11.20
C GLN A 68 -10.57 7.75 11.54
N VAL A 69 -10.11 7.01 10.53
CA VAL A 69 -9.30 5.79 10.76
C VAL A 69 -7.95 6.14 11.38
N LEU A 70 -7.31 7.21 10.91
CA LEU A 70 -6.04 7.70 11.44
C LEU A 70 -6.17 8.14 12.90
N ALA A 71 -7.13 9.01 13.22
CA ALA A 71 -7.39 9.50 14.57
C ALA A 71 -7.74 8.37 15.55
N PHE A 72 -8.52 7.39 15.10
CA PHE A 72 -8.79 6.19 15.90
C PHE A 72 -7.53 5.39 16.21
N THR A 73 -6.65 5.24 15.21
CA THR A 73 -5.41 4.47 15.32
C THR A 73 -4.40 5.14 16.25
N ASP A 74 -4.32 6.47 16.22
CA ASP A 74 -3.42 7.23 17.11
C ASP A 74 -3.78 7.02 18.59
N ARG A 75 -5.09 6.94 18.89
CA ARG A 75 -5.60 6.69 20.26
C ARG A 75 -5.58 5.20 20.63
N HIS A 76 -5.67 4.32 19.65
CA HIS A 76 -5.79 2.88 19.84
C HIS A 76 -4.86 2.13 18.87
N PRO A 77 -3.62 1.79 19.27
CA PRO A 77 -2.70 1.04 18.42
C PRO A 77 -3.17 -0.39 18.12
N SER A 78 -4.25 -0.86 18.79
CA SER A 78 -4.84 -2.16 18.54
C SER A 78 -5.67 -2.19 17.25
N THR A 79 -5.10 -2.82 16.22
CA THR A 79 -5.76 -3.08 14.93
C THR A 79 -7.00 -3.97 15.07
N ARG A 80 -7.08 -4.78 16.14
CA ARG A 80 -8.26 -5.59 16.48
C ARG A 80 -9.46 -4.72 16.88
N THR A 81 -9.25 -3.67 17.67
CA THR A 81 -10.31 -2.73 18.05
C THR A 81 -10.79 -1.94 16.84
N LEU A 82 -9.85 -1.50 15.99
CA LEU A 82 -10.17 -0.83 14.72
C LEU A 82 -11.02 -1.73 13.79
N ALA A 83 -10.64 -3.00 13.64
CA ALA A 83 -11.40 -3.95 12.83
C ALA A 83 -12.82 -4.15 13.37
N ALA A 84 -13.00 -4.22 14.69
CA ALA A 84 -14.31 -4.34 15.31
C ALA A 84 -15.20 -3.11 15.03
N GLN A 85 -14.66 -1.89 15.09
CA GLN A 85 -15.42 -0.67 14.80
C GLN A 85 -15.77 -0.53 13.32
N LEU A 86 -14.82 -0.82 12.43
CA LEU A 86 -15.09 -0.84 10.98
C LEU A 86 -16.19 -1.85 10.61
N THR A 87 -16.23 -3.01 11.28
CA THR A 87 -17.27 -4.02 11.05
C THR A 87 -18.66 -3.53 11.49
N ARG A 88 -18.72 -2.67 12.51
CA ARG A 88 -19.98 -2.03 12.95
C ARG A 88 -20.42 -0.88 12.03
N GLY A 89 -19.59 -0.50 11.07
CA GLY A 89 -19.88 0.59 10.13
C GLY A 89 -19.76 1.99 10.72
N HIS A 90 -19.27 2.12 11.96
CA HIS A 90 -19.17 3.41 12.64
C HIS A 90 -17.86 3.48 13.41
N LEU A 91 -16.99 4.42 13.03
CA LEU A 91 -15.91 4.88 13.90
C LEU A 91 -16.48 5.99 14.77
N PRO A 92 -16.23 5.97 16.09
CA PRO A 92 -16.66 7.07 16.95
C PRO A 92 -16.11 8.37 16.38
N ASP A 93 -16.94 9.41 16.35
CA ASP A 93 -16.50 10.74 15.97
C ASP A 93 -15.50 11.21 17.03
N THR A 94 -14.24 10.92 16.76
CA THR A 94 -13.12 11.49 17.47
C THR A 94 -13.07 12.92 16.98
N GLY A 95 -13.89 13.80 17.59
CA GLY A 95 -14.02 15.20 17.19
C GLY A 95 -12.65 15.88 17.02
N ASP A 96 -12.68 17.10 16.48
CA ASP A 96 -11.58 17.96 15.93
C ASP A 96 -10.26 18.12 16.72
N ASP A 97 -10.03 17.32 17.74
CA ASP A 97 -8.76 17.03 18.39
C ASP A 97 -7.78 16.35 17.40
N GLN A 98 -7.35 17.15 16.42
CA GLN A 98 -6.35 16.90 15.37
C GLN A 98 -4.92 16.85 15.95
N THR A 99 -4.74 16.37 17.17
CA THR A 99 -3.54 16.71 17.96
C THR A 99 -2.29 15.90 17.60
N CYS A 100 -2.41 14.87 16.75
CA CYS A 100 -1.24 14.22 16.15
C CYS A 100 -1.10 14.59 14.67
N ASP A 101 -0.32 15.64 14.42
CA ASP A 101 0.28 15.86 13.10
C ASP A 101 1.23 14.70 12.80
N GLY A 102 1.04 14.09 11.63
CA GLY A 102 1.68 12.82 11.30
C GLY A 102 1.52 12.49 9.82
N LEU A 103 2.18 11.41 9.39
CA LEU A 103 2.08 10.95 8.00
C LEU A 103 0.64 10.57 7.65
N VAL A 104 0.22 10.92 6.44
CA VAL A 104 -1.11 10.60 5.90
C VAL A 104 -1.16 9.16 5.42
N PHE A 105 -0.04 8.68 4.85
CA PHE A 105 0.05 7.37 4.23
C PHE A 105 1.22 6.59 4.81
N THR A 106 0.90 5.67 5.72
CA THR A 106 1.88 4.82 6.38
C THR A 106 1.92 3.42 5.76
N SER A 107 3.09 2.80 5.81
CA SER A 107 3.22 1.38 5.50
C SER A 107 2.46 0.54 6.53
N ILE A 108 1.96 -0.61 6.08
CA ILE A 108 1.30 -1.60 6.90
C ILE A 108 2.08 -2.88 6.66
N ASP A 109 2.52 -3.53 7.73
CA ASP A 109 3.30 -4.75 7.59
C ASP A 109 2.44 -5.94 7.12
N ARG A 110 3.10 -7.05 6.78
CA ARG A 110 2.44 -8.29 6.32
C ARG A 110 1.45 -8.88 7.34
N TRP A 111 1.59 -8.50 8.61
CA TRP A 111 0.73 -8.94 9.72
C TRP A 111 -0.36 -7.92 10.06
N ARG A 112 -0.52 -6.88 9.23
CA ARG A 112 -1.47 -5.78 9.39
C ARG A 112 -1.23 -4.92 10.61
N TYR A 113 -0.01 -4.91 11.16
CA TYR A 113 0.42 -3.94 12.15
C TYR A 113 0.94 -2.67 11.48
N LEU A 114 0.78 -1.57 12.20
CA LEU A 114 1.36 -0.29 11.85
C LEU A 114 2.69 -0.18 12.58
N PRO A 115 3.81 0.05 11.87
CA PRO A 115 5.11 0.17 12.51
C PRO A 115 5.12 1.35 13.49
N LEU A 116 5.84 1.18 14.59
CA LEU A 116 6.10 2.20 15.61
C LEU A 116 7.63 2.41 15.65
N PRO A 117 8.16 3.53 15.13
CA PRO A 117 7.45 4.70 14.61
C PRO A 117 6.81 4.48 13.23
N PRO A 118 5.78 5.27 12.85
CA PRO A 118 5.13 5.18 11.54
C PRO A 118 6.13 5.39 10.39
N GLN A 119 6.11 4.48 9.42
CA GLN A 119 6.96 4.55 8.23
C GLN A 119 6.13 5.01 7.02
N PRO A 120 6.64 5.90 6.15
CA PRO A 120 5.91 6.33 4.97
C PRO A 120 5.75 5.19 3.95
N LEU A 121 4.68 5.23 3.14
CA LEU A 121 4.63 4.42 1.93
C LEU A 121 5.71 4.89 0.95
N THR A 122 6.43 3.95 0.34
CA THR A 122 7.37 4.27 -0.75
C THR A 122 6.59 4.62 -2.02
N ALA A 123 7.16 5.48 -2.88
CA ALA A 123 6.53 5.84 -4.16
C ALA A 123 6.24 4.61 -5.04
N GLY A 124 7.11 3.60 -5.01
CA GLY A 124 6.88 2.32 -5.70
C GLY A 124 5.67 1.55 -5.17
N SER A 125 5.47 1.54 -3.84
CA SER A 125 4.29 0.93 -3.21
C SER A 125 3.01 1.68 -3.59
N ILE A 126 3.06 3.01 -3.59
CA ILE A 126 1.95 3.86 -4.02
C ILE A 126 1.61 3.56 -5.49
N ALA A 127 2.60 3.52 -6.38
CA ALA A 127 2.40 3.19 -7.79
C ALA A 127 1.78 1.79 -7.98
N ALA A 128 2.25 0.80 -7.21
CA ALA A 128 1.70 -0.55 -7.25
C ALA A 128 0.22 -0.59 -6.82
N ILE A 129 -0.14 0.10 -5.73
CA ILE A 129 -1.53 0.21 -5.26
C ILE A 129 -2.40 0.89 -6.32
N VAL A 130 -1.97 2.04 -6.85
CA VAL A 130 -2.71 2.77 -7.90
C VAL A 130 -2.95 1.86 -9.11
N ARG A 131 -1.89 1.20 -9.61
CA ARG A 131 -1.99 0.28 -10.74
C ARG A 131 -2.93 -0.89 -10.45
N GLN A 132 -2.88 -1.48 -9.25
CA GLN A 132 -3.76 -2.58 -8.87
C GLN A 132 -5.24 -2.18 -8.92
N HIS A 133 -5.58 -0.98 -8.43
CA HIS A 133 -6.94 -0.47 -8.49
C HIS A 133 -7.36 -0.13 -9.93
N LEU A 134 -6.51 0.52 -10.71
CA LEU A 134 -6.80 0.84 -12.11
C LEU A 134 -6.97 -0.40 -13.00
N THR A 135 -6.28 -1.50 -12.67
CA THR A 135 -6.36 -2.77 -13.40
C THR A 135 -7.41 -3.72 -12.83
N GLY A 136 -8.13 -3.33 -11.77
CA GLY A 136 -9.11 -4.19 -11.10
C GLY A 136 -8.50 -5.39 -10.36
N THR A 137 -7.19 -5.39 -10.11
CA THR A 137 -6.46 -6.45 -9.40
C THR A 137 -6.23 -6.15 -7.92
N ALA A 138 -6.83 -5.08 -7.39
CA ALA A 138 -6.71 -4.72 -6.00
C ALA A 138 -7.28 -5.81 -5.07
N PRO A 139 -6.56 -6.19 -4.00
CA PRO A 139 -7.04 -7.20 -3.07
C PRO A 139 -8.37 -6.78 -2.42
N SER A 140 -9.38 -7.64 -2.53
CA SER A 140 -10.55 -7.54 -1.68
C SER A 140 -10.14 -7.93 -0.27
N HIS A 141 -9.85 -6.94 0.57
CA HIS A 141 -9.47 -7.16 1.98
C HIS A 141 -10.69 -7.59 2.81
N THR A 142 -11.22 -8.77 2.52
CA THR A 142 -12.34 -9.38 3.26
C THR A 142 -11.84 -9.85 4.62
N LEU A 143 -12.53 -9.46 5.68
CA LEU A 143 -12.28 -10.03 7.00
C LEU A 143 -12.70 -11.50 6.97
N PRO A 144 -11.85 -12.45 7.39
CA PRO A 144 -12.28 -13.82 7.54
C PRO A 144 -13.49 -13.86 8.49
N PRO A 145 -14.51 -14.69 8.20
CA PRO A 145 -15.70 -14.77 9.02
C PRO A 145 -15.29 -15.06 10.46
N ARG A 146 -15.78 -14.24 11.39
CA ARG A 146 -15.51 -14.43 12.81
C ARG A 146 -16.07 -15.79 13.20
N ARG A 147 -15.21 -16.71 13.62
CA ARG A 147 -15.65 -18.00 14.19
C ARG A 147 -16.69 -17.68 15.27
N PRO A 148 -17.90 -18.26 15.22
CA PRO A 148 -18.90 -18.03 16.25
C PRO A 148 -18.23 -18.27 17.59
N ARG A 149 -18.22 -17.24 18.45
CA ARG A 149 -17.93 -17.47 19.86
C ARG A 149 -19.03 -18.44 20.30
N PRO A 150 -18.71 -19.60 20.90
CA PRO A 150 -19.74 -20.43 21.50
C PRO A 150 -20.63 -19.51 22.31
N ALA A 151 -21.94 -19.53 22.03
CA ALA A 151 -22.88 -18.80 22.87
C ALA A 151 -22.54 -19.21 24.31
N PRO A 152 -22.35 -18.27 25.24
CA PRO A 152 -22.31 -18.67 26.63
C PRO A 152 -23.60 -19.44 26.82
N ALA A 153 -23.50 -20.74 27.10
CA ALA A 153 -24.64 -21.47 27.63
C ALA A 153 -25.17 -20.58 28.76
N ALA A 154 -26.48 -20.39 28.83
CA ALA A 154 -27.12 -19.82 30.00
C ALA A 154 -26.95 -20.80 31.17
N ALA A 155 -25.71 -21.09 31.54
CA ALA A 155 -25.34 -21.47 32.87
C ALA A 155 -25.45 -20.17 33.66
N ASP A 156 -26.19 -20.21 34.76
CA ASP A 156 -26.19 -19.19 35.78
C ASP A 156 -24.79 -18.57 35.88
N LEU A 157 -24.72 -17.24 35.85
CA LEU A 157 -23.49 -16.49 36.09
C LEU A 157 -23.10 -16.70 37.55
N ALA A 158 -22.62 -17.91 37.87
CA ALA A 158 -21.77 -18.11 39.02
C ALA A 158 -20.63 -17.10 38.88
N PRO A 159 -20.31 -16.34 39.94
CA PRO A 159 -19.13 -15.49 39.90
C PRO A 159 -17.95 -16.33 39.42
N PRO A 160 -17.08 -15.77 38.55
CA PRO A 160 -15.91 -16.51 38.09
C PRO A 160 -15.21 -17.11 39.30
N PRO A 161 -14.86 -18.41 39.27
CA PRO A 161 -14.24 -19.05 40.42
C PRO A 161 -13.02 -18.22 40.82
N GLU A 162 -12.94 -17.93 42.12
CA GLU A 162 -11.81 -17.20 42.68
C GLU A 162 -10.53 -17.94 42.22
N PRO A 163 -9.55 -17.22 41.62
CA PRO A 163 -8.36 -17.88 41.12
C PRO A 163 -7.71 -18.64 42.28
N PRO A 164 -7.33 -19.91 42.09
CA PRO A 164 -6.71 -20.67 43.16
C PRO A 164 -5.46 -19.92 43.64
N PRO A 165 -5.15 -19.97 44.95
CA PRO A 165 -3.94 -19.35 45.47
C PRO A 165 -2.74 -19.91 44.70
N LEU A 166 -1.88 -19.01 44.23
CA LEU A 166 -0.66 -19.41 43.54
C LEU A 166 0.17 -20.22 44.53
N SER A 167 0.62 -21.40 44.12
CA SER A 167 1.59 -22.16 44.90
C SER A 167 2.88 -21.35 45.08
N ASP A 168 3.59 -21.54 46.17
CA ASP A 168 4.87 -20.84 46.42
C ASP A 168 5.87 -21.03 45.26
N GLU A 169 5.83 -22.19 44.59
CA GLU A 169 6.67 -22.52 43.43
C GLU A 169 6.14 -21.97 42.08
N TYR A 170 5.02 -21.24 42.06
CA TYR A 170 4.38 -20.79 40.82
C TYR A 170 5.33 -19.91 39.99
N TYR A 171 6.02 -19.00 40.66
CA TYR A 171 6.99 -18.11 40.02
C TYR A 171 8.25 -18.85 39.57
N ASP A 172 8.69 -19.86 40.34
CA ASP A 172 9.85 -20.68 39.99
C ASP A 172 9.56 -21.56 38.78
N ARG A 173 8.39 -22.19 38.72
CA ARG A 173 7.92 -22.95 37.55
C ARG A 173 7.82 -22.07 36.31
N GLY A 174 7.30 -20.86 36.46
CA GLY A 174 7.22 -19.89 35.37
C GLY A 174 8.60 -19.39 34.92
N THR A 175 9.58 -19.34 35.81
CA THR A 175 10.95 -18.93 35.48
C THR A 175 11.72 -20.08 34.83
N ALA A 176 11.55 -21.32 35.31
CA ALA A 176 12.08 -22.52 34.69
C ALA A 176 11.55 -22.70 33.26
N ALA A 177 10.23 -22.62 33.05
CA ALA A 177 9.64 -22.73 31.73
C ALA A 177 10.15 -21.67 30.74
N ARG A 178 10.46 -20.45 31.19
CA ARG A 178 11.08 -19.40 30.35
C ARG A 178 12.53 -19.72 30.01
N ARG A 179 13.30 -20.25 30.96
CA ARG A 179 14.68 -20.71 30.69
C ARG A 179 14.68 -21.87 29.71
N ASP A 180 13.80 -22.85 29.91
CA ASP A 180 13.67 -24.00 29.01
C ASP A 180 13.28 -23.56 27.60
N ALA A 181 12.36 -22.59 27.47
CA ALA A 181 12.00 -22.00 26.18
C ALA A 181 13.17 -21.25 25.53
N LEU A 182 13.97 -20.50 26.31
CA LEU A 182 15.19 -19.84 25.81
C LEU A 182 16.22 -20.86 25.34
N THR A 183 16.39 -21.96 26.06
CA THR A 183 17.27 -23.07 25.65
C THR A 183 16.75 -23.76 24.39
N ALA A 184 15.44 -24.02 24.29
CA ALA A 184 14.84 -24.60 23.09
C ALA A 184 14.96 -23.71 21.85
N LEU A 185 15.14 -22.40 22.04
CA LEU A 185 15.34 -21.41 20.97
C LEU A 185 16.82 -21.12 20.68
N ALA A 186 17.76 -21.70 21.42
CA ALA A 186 19.19 -21.41 21.28
C ALA A 186 19.70 -21.72 19.87
N ASP A 187 19.25 -22.84 19.30
CA ASP A 187 19.72 -23.34 18.00
C ASP A 187 19.02 -22.65 16.81
N VAL A 188 18.06 -21.76 17.06
CA VAL A 188 17.35 -21.04 15.98
C VAL A 188 18.28 -20.09 15.24
N GLY A 189 19.28 -19.53 15.93
CA GLY A 189 20.30 -18.69 15.29
C GLY A 189 21.06 -19.45 14.20
N ASP A 190 21.59 -20.63 14.55
CA ASP A 190 22.35 -21.47 13.63
C ASP A 190 21.52 -21.90 12.41
N VAL A 191 20.23 -22.23 12.61
CA VAL A 191 19.32 -22.56 11.51
C VAL A 191 19.07 -21.36 10.59
N LEU A 192 19.02 -20.14 11.15
CA LEU A 192 18.85 -18.93 10.36
C LEU A 192 20.14 -18.59 9.59
N ASP A 193 21.30 -18.77 10.20
CA ASP A 193 22.61 -18.59 9.56
C ASP A 193 22.78 -19.55 8.36
N ASP A 194 22.36 -20.81 8.52
CA ASP A 194 22.35 -21.80 7.42
C ASP A 194 21.41 -21.40 6.27
N VAL A 195 20.26 -20.82 6.59
CA VAL A 195 19.31 -20.31 5.59
C VAL A 195 19.87 -19.08 4.87
N GLU A 196 20.53 -18.17 5.60
CA GLU A 196 21.20 -16.99 5.04
C GLU A 196 22.33 -17.40 4.09
N ALA A 197 23.21 -18.32 4.52
CA ALA A 197 24.28 -18.86 3.69
C ALA A 197 23.73 -19.53 2.41
N ARG A 198 22.60 -20.24 2.50
CA ARG A 198 21.95 -20.84 1.33
C ARG A 198 21.32 -19.80 0.40
N ALA A 199 20.77 -18.72 0.95
CA ALA A 199 20.21 -17.63 0.17
C ALA A 199 21.32 -16.88 -0.59
N ASP A 200 22.45 -16.63 0.06
CA ASP A 200 23.64 -16.02 -0.56
C ASP A 200 24.19 -16.90 -1.69
N ALA A 201 24.32 -18.21 -1.46
CA ALA A 201 24.76 -19.14 -2.50
C ALA A 201 23.81 -19.17 -3.71
N LEU A 202 22.50 -19.11 -3.49
CA LEU A 202 21.51 -19.03 -4.58
C LEU A 202 21.61 -17.70 -5.33
N LEU A 203 21.82 -16.60 -4.61
CA LEU A 203 22.01 -15.27 -5.21
C LEU A 203 23.25 -15.25 -6.11
N GLU A 204 24.40 -15.71 -5.60
CA GLU A 204 25.64 -15.87 -6.36
C GLU A 204 25.43 -16.75 -7.59
N GLN A 205 24.72 -17.87 -7.45
CA GLN A 205 24.42 -18.76 -8.57
C GLN A 205 23.59 -18.06 -9.65
N THR A 206 22.57 -17.28 -9.27
CA THR A 206 21.78 -16.51 -10.25
C THR A 206 22.60 -15.40 -10.92
N LEU A 207 23.46 -14.70 -10.19
CA LEU A 207 24.34 -13.68 -10.76
C LEU A 207 25.33 -14.30 -11.75
N ALA A 208 25.97 -15.42 -11.38
CA ALA A 208 26.85 -16.16 -12.28
C ALA A 208 26.12 -16.67 -13.53
N MET A 209 24.84 -17.08 -13.42
CA MET A 209 24.05 -17.48 -14.58
C MET A 209 23.73 -16.31 -15.51
N ILE A 210 23.49 -15.10 -14.97
CA ILE A 210 23.27 -13.88 -15.74
C ILE A 210 24.57 -13.41 -16.41
N GLU A 211 25.69 -13.45 -15.70
CA GLU A 211 27.01 -13.08 -16.22
C GLU A 211 27.48 -14.05 -17.33
N ASN A 212 27.16 -15.34 -17.18
CA ASN A 212 27.46 -16.36 -18.18
C ASN A 212 26.40 -16.46 -19.28
N TRP A 213 25.36 -15.61 -19.24
CA TRP A 213 24.38 -15.52 -20.32
C TRP A 213 25.02 -14.79 -21.51
N GLN A 214 25.78 -15.53 -22.32
CA GLN A 214 26.12 -15.07 -23.66
C GLN A 214 24.86 -15.10 -24.53
N LEU A 215 24.45 -13.94 -25.06
CA LEU A 215 23.59 -13.91 -26.24
C LEU A 215 24.27 -14.75 -27.34
N PRO A 216 23.54 -15.62 -28.06
CA PRO A 216 24.14 -16.40 -29.14
C PRO A 216 24.74 -15.44 -30.18
N ASP A 217 26.05 -15.53 -30.38
CA ASP A 217 26.72 -14.89 -31.50
C ASP A 217 26.15 -15.47 -32.81
N ALA A 218 25.75 -14.56 -33.69
CA ALA A 218 25.24 -14.78 -35.04
C ALA A 218 23.80 -15.32 -35.17
N ILE A 219 22.82 -14.40 -35.12
CA ILE A 219 21.74 -14.47 -36.12
C ILE A 219 22.37 -13.96 -37.43
N SER A 220 22.57 -14.87 -38.38
CA SER A 220 23.14 -14.55 -39.68
C SER A 220 22.31 -13.44 -40.36
N THR A 221 23.02 -12.57 -41.06
CA THR A 221 22.55 -11.35 -41.76
C THR A 221 21.37 -11.57 -42.73
N THR A 222 20.89 -12.80 -42.92
CA THR A 222 19.85 -13.14 -43.89
C THR A 222 18.42 -12.92 -43.36
N GLU A 223 18.17 -12.95 -42.05
CA GLU A 223 16.81 -12.74 -41.51
C GLU A 223 16.45 -11.27 -41.19
N LYS A 224 17.43 -10.35 -41.20
CA LYS A 224 17.17 -8.92 -40.97
C LYS A 224 16.31 -8.29 -42.08
N SER A 225 16.36 -8.84 -43.29
CA SER A 225 15.54 -8.37 -44.42
C SER A 225 14.09 -8.83 -44.32
N PHE A 226 13.83 -9.96 -43.64
CA PHE A 226 12.48 -10.52 -43.52
C PHE A 226 11.65 -9.83 -42.42
N LEU A 227 12.30 -9.35 -41.36
CA LEU A 227 11.63 -8.62 -40.27
C LEU A 227 11.46 -7.11 -40.51
N ALA A 228 12.16 -6.52 -41.49
CA ALA A 228 11.95 -5.13 -41.88
C ALA A 228 10.67 -4.92 -42.73
N HIS A 229 10.15 -5.97 -43.37
CA HIS A 229 8.96 -5.91 -44.22
C HIS A 229 7.64 -6.27 -43.50
N LEU A 230 7.69 -6.78 -42.27
CA LEU A 230 6.49 -7.22 -41.54
C LEU A 230 5.92 -6.19 -40.54
N PHE A 231 6.59 -5.05 -40.37
CA PHE A 231 6.17 -3.94 -39.51
C PHE A 231 6.16 -2.62 -40.28
N LEU A 232 5.30 -2.53 -41.30
CA LEU A 232 4.66 -1.27 -41.74
C LEU A 232 3.55 -1.59 -42.76
N PRO A 233 2.31 -1.22 -42.44
CA PRO A 233 1.57 -0.25 -43.25
C PRO A 233 0.79 0.73 -42.35
N GLU A 234 0.37 1.93 -42.73
CA GLU A 234 0.47 2.75 -43.94
C GLU A 234 0.28 4.19 -43.45
N ASP A 235 1.18 5.10 -43.83
CA ASP A 235 1.01 6.52 -43.53
C ASP A 235 0.10 7.15 -44.58
N GLY A 236 -1.16 7.38 -44.18
CA GLY A 236 -2.13 8.09 -44.98
C GLY A 236 -1.90 9.60 -44.88
N SER A 237 -1.22 10.20 -45.87
CA SER A 237 -1.53 11.60 -46.23
C SER A 237 -1.08 12.03 -47.62
N LYS A 238 -2.13 12.31 -48.42
CA LYS A 238 -2.35 13.56 -49.15
C LYS A 238 -1.35 13.93 -50.24
N HIS A 239 -1.77 13.51 -51.42
CA HIS A 239 -1.64 14.19 -52.70
C HIS A 239 -1.74 15.73 -52.60
N VAL A 240 -0.66 16.44 -52.93
CA VAL A 240 -0.66 17.84 -53.40
C VAL A 240 0.30 17.90 -54.61
N PRO A 241 -0.10 18.47 -55.76
CA PRO A 241 0.69 18.42 -56.98
C PRO A 241 1.76 19.52 -57.04
N THR A 242 2.80 19.20 -57.80
CA THR A 242 3.98 19.98 -58.18
C THR A 242 3.67 21.30 -58.90
N PRO A 243 4.49 22.36 -58.72
CA PRO A 243 4.59 23.44 -59.69
C PRO A 243 5.74 23.17 -60.68
N HIS A 244 5.40 23.09 -61.96
CA HIS A 244 6.35 23.05 -63.07
C HIS A 244 6.79 24.48 -63.43
N ALA A 245 8.08 24.65 -63.68
CA ALA A 245 8.72 25.91 -64.01
C ALA A 245 8.40 26.45 -65.43
N ALA A 246 8.51 27.78 -65.56
CA ALA A 246 9.12 28.56 -66.66
C ALA A 246 8.23 29.63 -67.30
N SER A 247 8.62 30.90 -67.14
CA SER A 247 8.47 32.01 -68.11
C SER A 247 9.34 33.19 -67.63
N ARG A 248 10.51 33.40 -68.24
CA ARG A 248 10.82 34.50 -69.20
C ARG A 248 10.55 35.90 -68.66
N THR A 249 11.63 36.59 -68.28
CA THR A 249 11.71 38.05 -68.20
C THR A 249 12.15 38.63 -69.55
N GLY A 250 11.38 39.59 -70.08
CA GLY A 250 11.83 40.57 -71.09
C GLY A 250 12.90 41.50 -70.50
N GLY A 251 13.64 42.29 -71.28
CA GLY A 251 13.11 43.17 -72.32
C GLY A 251 12.78 44.49 -71.68
#